data_AF-A0A6V7Q2L1-F1
#
_entry.id   AF-A0A6V7Q2L1-F1
#
_cell.length_a   1.000
_cell.length_b   1.000
_cell.length_c   1.000
_cell.angle_alpha   90.00
_cell.angle_beta   90.00
_cell.angle_gamma   90.00
#
_symmetry.space_group_name_H-M   'P 1'
#
loop_
_entity.id
_entity.type
_entity.pdbx_description
1 polymer ?
#
loop_
_entity_poly.entity_id
_entity_poly.type
_entity_poly.pdbx_seq_one_letter_code
_entity_poly.pdbx_strand_id
1 'polypeptide(L)'
;MPGGDPRNYPSTGSSVLLPLKPAPTEAEVLVCGGAPTGSWVQASQHGNFMRALATCGRIKITDAAPAWAMETMPLPRVMGDMVLLPSARCAHNKRGGYGRRGGRLATILCWPPSVPSRRSARHTICGASPGNGSPAVPLDGGAAPRRPVLVGGSNPHERYVFTNVEYPTELSLEAFSPEYLNPAFAALRPQIISPLLLINHGRPFLLQFRVGQPSVNSMSVTMASPAFATHSFSMNQRLLILETMKPRAVGGAAGVYEVVATAPATATLAPPGTIWCLW
;
A
#
# COMPACT_ATOMS: atom_id res chain seq x y z
N MET A 1 14.49 12.29 -11.35
CA MET A 1 13.12 12.82 -11.44
C MET A 1 13.20 14.32 -11.70
N PRO A 2 12.30 14.91 -12.51
CA PRO A 2 12.27 16.35 -12.75
C PRO A 2 12.20 17.17 -11.45
N GLY A 3 12.80 18.36 -11.46
CA GLY A 3 12.79 19.31 -10.33
C GLY A 3 13.98 19.23 -9.37
N GLY A 4 14.80 18.18 -9.41
CA GLY A 4 16.06 18.11 -8.66
C GLY A 4 15.93 17.93 -7.14
N ASP A 5 14.72 17.96 -6.59
CA ASP A 5 14.52 17.75 -5.16
C ASP A 5 14.74 16.29 -4.71
N PRO A 6 15.46 16.08 -3.60
CA PRO A 6 15.76 14.74 -3.08
C PRO A 6 14.51 14.01 -2.58
N ARG A 7 14.53 12.69 -2.73
CA ARG A 7 13.48 11.76 -2.24
C ARG A 7 14.01 10.70 -1.28
N ASN A 8 15.31 10.73 -1.03
CA ASN A 8 15.98 9.81 -0.12
C ASN A 8 16.35 10.54 1.16
N TYR A 9 16.72 9.78 2.19
CA TYR A 9 17.22 10.32 3.44
C TYR A 9 18.32 11.36 3.19
N PRO A 10 18.30 12.52 3.89
CA PRO A 10 17.40 12.91 4.97
C PRO A 10 16.06 13.56 4.54
N SER A 11 15.77 13.62 3.24
CA SER A 11 14.57 14.24 2.65
C SER A 11 13.57 13.20 2.14
N THR A 12 13.35 12.16 2.95
CA THR A 12 12.72 10.90 2.51
C THR A 12 11.28 11.10 2.02
N GLY A 13 11.03 10.74 0.77
CA GLY A 13 9.72 10.44 0.22
C GLY A 13 9.42 8.95 0.27
N SER A 14 8.22 8.57 -0.13
CA SER A 14 7.76 7.19 -0.15
C SER A 14 7.83 6.63 -1.55
N SER A 15 8.09 5.33 -1.69
CA SER A 15 8.02 4.66 -3.00
C SER A 15 7.30 3.33 -2.93
N VAL A 16 6.71 2.92 -4.05
CA VAL A 16 6.06 1.61 -4.18
C VAL A 16 6.17 1.10 -5.62
N LEU A 17 6.37 -0.21 -5.76
CA LEU A 17 6.11 -0.92 -7.00
C LEU A 17 4.60 -1.11 -7.13
N LEU A 18 3.98 -0.52 -8.14
CA LEU A 18 2.54 -0.66 -8.37
C LEU A 18 2.18 -2.13 -8.68
N PRO A 19 0.92 -2.54 -8.42
CA PRO A 19 0.50 -3.92 -8.60
C PRO A 19 0.82 -4.46 -9.99
N LEU A 20 1.40 -5.66 -10.05
CA LEU A 20 1.71 -6.32 -11.30
C LEU A 20 0.46 -7.00 -11.85
N LYS A 21 0.19 -6.76 -13.14
CA LYS A 21 -0.93 -7.37 -13.86
C LYS A 21 -0.68 -8.86 -14.14
N PRO A 22 -1.72 -9.64 -14.45
CA PRO A 22 -1.59 -11.07 -14.74
C PRO A 22 -0.59 -11.42 -15.83
N ALA A 23 -0.47 -10.56 -16.85
CA ALA A 23 0.62 -10.56 -17.82
C ALA A 23 1.62 -9.46 -17.41
N PRO A 24 2.70 -9.78 -16.67
CA PRO A 24 3.56 -8.78 -16.07
C PRO A 24 4.64 -8.32 -17.05
N THR A 25 4.19 -7.79 -18.18
CA THR A 25 5.06 -7.13 -19.16
C THR A 25 5.43 -5.70 -18.74
N GLU A 26 4.71 -5.15 -17.76
CA GLU A 26 4.87 -3.79 -17.28
C GLU A 26 5.14 -3.78 -15.77
N ALA A 27 6.17 -3.05 -15.36
CA ALA A 27 6.41 -2.71 -13.96
C ALA A 27 6.50 -1.19 -13.81
N GLU A 28 5.68 -0.63 -12.93
CA GLU A 28 5.63 0.81 -12.67
C GLU A 28 5.99 1.11 -11.22
N VAL A 29 6.84 2.10 -11.01
CA VAL A 29 7.22 2.60 -9.69
C VAL A 29 6.61 3.98 -9.50
N LEU A 30 5.98 4.20 -8.35
CA LEU A 30 5.57 5.52 -7.90
C LEU A 30 6.52 5.99 -6.79
N VAL A 31 6.96 7.24 -6.88
CA VAL A 31 7.72 7.94 -5.83
C VAL A 31 7.00 9.23 -5.48
N CYS A 32 6.70 9.47 -4.20
CA CYS A 32 5.88 10.59 -3.75
C CYS A 32 6.45 11.29 -2.52
N GLY A 33 6.30 12.62 -2.47
CA GLY A 33 6.66 13.39 -1.28
C GLY A 33 8.17 13.50 -1.08
N GLY A 34 8.61 13.88 0.11
CA GLY A 34 10.00 14.24 0.38
C GLY A 34 10.12 15.70 0.78
N ALA A 35 11.34 16.23 0.81
CA ALA A 35 11.59 17.62 1.19
C ALA A 35 12.49 18.33 0.17
N PRO A 36 12.34 19.66 -0.03
CA PRO A 36 13.20 20.40 -0.93
C PRO A 36 14.68 20.31 -0.57
N THR A 37 15.56 20.51 -1.55
CA THR A 37 17.01 20.52 -1.32
C THR A 37 17.40 21.50 -0.20
N GLY A 38 18.31 21.07 0.68
CA GLY A 38 18.75 21.88 1.83
C GLY A 38 17.80 21.86 3.04
N SER A 39 16.65 21.18 2.98
CA SER A 39 15.70 21.10 4.10
C SER A 39 16.31 20.58 5.40
N TRP A 40 17.26 19.64 5.30
CA TRP A 40 17.92 19.11 6.49
C TRP A 40 18.76 20.17 7.20
N VAL A 41 19.59 20.91 6.45
CA VAL A 41 20.42 22.00 6.99
C VAL A 41 19.54 23.09 7.61
N GLN A 42 18.48 23.48 6.92
CA GLN A 42 17.51 24.47 7.43
C GLN A 42 16.89 24.01 8.75
N ALA A 43 16.49 22.74 8.85
CA ALA A 43 15.89 22.20 10.07
C ALA A 43 16.92 22.03 11.20
N SER A 44 18.12 21.51 10.92
CA SER A 44 19.09 21.13 11.94
C SER A 44 19.93 22.31 12.45
N GLN A 45 20.22 23.29 11.60
CA GLN A 45 21.09 24.43 11.94
C GLN A 45 20.32 25.72 12.22
N HIS A 46 19.16 25.89 11.59
CA HIS A 46 18.39 27.14 11.67
C HIS A 46 17.01 26.99 12.30
N GLY A 47 16.62 25.76 12.70
CA GLY A 47 15.27 25.49 13.23
C GLY A 47 14.13 25.77 12.23
N ASN A 48 14.47 25.96 10.95
CA ASN A 48 13.54 26.33 9.90
C ASN A 48 13.02 25.08 9.17
N PHE A 49 11.74 24.77 9.34
CA PHE A 49 11.11 23.59 8.77
C PHE A 49 10.45 23.91 7.43
N MET A 50 11.14 23.59 6.34
CA MET A 50 10.62 23.83 4.98
C MET A 50 9.42 22.96 4.65
N ARG A 51 8.46 23.51 3.90
CA ARG A 51 7.28 22.79 3.42
C ARG A 51 7.69 21.57 2.59
N ALA A 52 7.10 20.40 2.90
CA ALA A 52 7.37 19.17 2.18
C ALA A 52 6.88 19.24 0.72
N LEU A 53 7.34 18.29 -0.09
CA LEU A 53 6.97 18.16 -1.48
C LEU A 53 5.57 17.55 -1.58
N ALA A 54 4.76 18.11 -2.49
CA ALA A 54 3.47 17.55 -2.88
C ALA A 54 3.56 16.77 -4.20
N THR A 55 4.74 16.65 -4.79
CA THR A 55 4.92 16.02 -6.10
C THR A 55 5.12 14.51 -6.00
N CYS A 56 4.56 13.79 -6.96
CA CYS A 56 4.76 12.38 -7.21
C CYS A 56 5.28 12.18 -8.64
N GLY A 57 6.21 11.26 -8.81
CA GLY A 57 6.67 10.78 -10.11
C GLY A 57 6.30 9.31 -10.28
N ARG A 58 5.62 8.99 -11.37
CA ARG A 58 5.41 7.62 -11.84
C ARG A 58 6.41 7.33 -12.97
N ILE A 59 7.03 6.17 -12.95
CA ILE A 59 7.93 5.70 -14.01
C ILE A 59 7.65 4.24 -14.32
N LYS A 60 7.53 3.90 -15.60
CA LYS A 60 7.47 2.51 -16.05
C LYS A 60 8.88 2.04 -16.32
N ILE A 61 9.42 1.19 -15.44
CA ILE A 61 10.84 0.78 -15.46
C ILE A 61 11.14 -0.27 -16.53
N THR A 62 10.12 -0.86 -17.12
CA THR A 62 10.21 -1.86 -18.20
C THR A 62 10.21 -1.24 -19.60
N ASP A 63 9.99 0.07 -19.73
CA ASP A 63 10.06 0.74 -21.03
C ASP A 63 11.51 0.82 -21.53
N ALA A 64 11.70 0.77 -22.86
CA ALA A 64 13.02 0.94 -23.47
C ALA A 64 13.63 2.33 -23.19
N ALA A 65 12.78 3.34 -23.03
CA ALA A 65 13.16 4.70 -22.65
C ALA A 65 12.24 5.19 -21.51
N PRO A 66 12.49 4.80 -20.25
CA PRO A 66 11.65 5.16 -19.11
C PRO A 66 11.58 6.68 -18.90
N ALA A 67 10.36 7.21 -18.80
CA ALA A 67 10.12 8.63 -18.55
C ALA A 67 9.26 8.84 -17.30
N TRP A 68 9.49 9.97 -16.61
CA TRP A 68 8.72 10.35 -15.43
C TRP A 68 7.41 11.04 -15.84
N ALA A 69 6.28 10.47 -15.43
CA ALA A 69 5.00 11.15 -15.40
C ALA A 69 4.80 11.80 -14.03
N MET A 70 4.74 13.13 -14.00
CA MET A 70 4.63 13.90 -12.75
C MET A 70 3.18 14.21 -12.41
N GLU A 71 2.85 14.14 -11.12
CA GLU A 71 1.55 14.47 -10.56
C GLU A 71 1.70 15.25 -9.24
N THR A 72 0.65 15.98 -8.86
CA THR A 72 0.62 16.73 -7.60
C THR A 72 -0.43 16.13 -6.67
N MET A 73 -0.01 15.71 -5.47
CA MET A 73 -0.88 15.27 -4.39
C MET A 73 -1.65 16.46 -3.80
N PRO A 74 -2.84 16.23 -3.22
CA PRO A 74 -3.61 17.27 -2.53
C PRO A 74 -2.87 17.89 -1.34
N LEU A 75 -1.99 17.10 -0.69
CA LEU A 75 -1.27 17.52 0.51
C LEU A 75 0.22 17.16 0.41
N PRO A 76 1.13 18.10 0.78
CA PRO A 76 2.54 17.81 0.90
C PRO A 76 2.81 16.82 2.03
N ARG A 77 3.78 15.94 1.82
CA ARG A 77 4.14 14.90 2.79
C ARG A 77 5.59 14.47 2.66
N VAL A 78 6.20 14.15 3.79
CA VAL A 78 7.56 13.65 3.94
C VAL A 78 7.56 12.59 5.03
N MET A 79 8.48 11.64 4.96
CA MET A 79 8.53 10.48 5.85
C MET A 79 7.22 9.65 5.86
N GLY A 80 6.44 9.70 4.77
CA GLY A 80 5.29 8.81 4.61
C GLY A 80 5.72 7.39 4.28
N ASP A 81 4.76 6.49 4.23
CA ASP A 81 4.89 5.11 3.83
C ASP A 81 3.77 4.81 2.85
N MET A 82 4.07 3.92 1.92
CA MET A 82 3.13 3.50 0.89
C MET A 82 2.90 2.00 0.98
N VAL A 83 1.63 1.62 1.15
CA VAL A 83 1.22 0.22 1.30
C VAL A 83 0.19 -0.16 0.24
N LEU A 84 0.40 -1.31 -0.38
CA LEU A 84 -0.55 -1.86 -1.35
C LEU A 84 -1.68 -2.57 -0.61
N LEU A 85 -2.91 -2.20 -0.95
CA LEU A 85 -4.11 -2.87 -0.48
C LEU A 85 -4.45 -4.02 -1.45
N PRO A 86 -5.10 -5.09 -0.96
CA PRO A 86 -5.57 -6.20 -1.80
C PRO A 86 -6.46 -5.78 -2.98
N SER A 87 -7.15 -4.64 -2.85
CA SER A 87 -7.94 -4.02 -3.93
C SER A 87 -7.09 -3.40 -5.05
N ALA A 88 -5.78 -3.65 -5.08
CA ALA A 88 -4.79 -3.04 -5.95
C ALA A 88 -4.66 -1.51 -5.81
N ARG A 89 -5.23 -0.91 -4.75
CA ARG A 89 -5.06 0.51 -4.44
C ARG A 89 -3.84 0.71 -3.55
N CYS A 90 -3.15 1.84 -3.69
CA CYS A 90 -2.09 2.21 -2.76
C CYS A 90 -2.63 3.13 -1.66
N ALA A 91 -2.39 2.80 -0.40
CA ALA A 91 -2.58 3.68 0.75
C ALA A 91 -1.27 4.44 1.04
N HIS A 92 -1.34 5.77 1.18
CA HIS A 92 -0.19 6.60 1.53
C HIS A 92 -0.52 7.42 2.78
N ASN A 93 0.13 7.11 3.92
CA ASN A 93 0.00 7.87 5.16
C ASN A 93 0.88 9.14 5.14
N LYS A 94 0.57 10.10 6.01
CA LYS A 94 1.37 11.32 6.17
C LYS A 94 2.00 11.29 7.55
N ARG A 95 3.33 11.44 7.62
CA ARG A 95 4.05 11.55 8.90
C ARG A 95 4.53 12.97 9.21
N GLY A 96 4.76 13.78 8.19
CA GLY A 96 5.16 15.19 8.32
C GLY A 96 4.69 16.04 7.14
N GLY A 97 4.52 17.35 7.35
CA GLY A 97 4.13 18.33 6.33
C GLY A 97 5.15 19.45 6.11
N TYR A 98 6.06 19.65 7.07
CA TYR A 98 7.12 20.65 7.06
C TYR A 98 8.41 20.01 7.61
N GLY A 99 9.29 19.51 6.75
CA GLY A 99 10.48 18.76 7.17
C GLY A 99 10.15 17.63 8.16
N ARG A 100 10.90 17.48 9.26
CA ARG A 100 10.61 16.50 10.32
C ARG A 100 9.37 16.80 11.17
N ARG A 101 8.73 17.97 11.01
CA ARG A 101 7.64 18.45 11.85
C ARG A 101 6.33 18.39 11.05
N GLY A 102 5.28 17.79 11.60
CA GLY A 102 3.97 17.96 10.98
C GLY A 102 2.88 17.00 11.41
N GLY A 103 2.02 17.51 12.29
CA GLY A 103 0.60 17.20 12.36
C GLY A 103 0.24 15.86 12.98
N ARG A 104 -0.77 15.86 13.86
CA ARG A 104 -1.33 14.67 14.54
C ARG A 104 -2.27 13.85 13.64
N LEU A 105 -2.25 14.03 12.32
CA LEU A 105 -3.24 13.42 11.43
C LEU A 105 -2.53 12.84 10.21
N ALA A 106 -2.28 11.54 10.26
CA ALA A 106 -1.90 10.74 9.11
C ALA A 106 -3.10 10.63 8.17
N THR A 107 -3.15 11.51 7.16
CA THR A 107 -4.11 11.42 6.07
C THR A 107 -3.71 10.30 5.12
N ILE A 108 -4.55 9.28 5.01
CA ILE A 108 -4.35 8.15 4.10
C ILE A 108 -4.97 8.50 2.75
N LEU A 109 -4.14 8.65 1.72
CA LEU A 109 -4.60 8.76 0.34
C LEU A 109 -4.68 7.38 -0.29
N CYS A 110 -5.84 7.02 -0.85
CA CYS A 110 -5.94 5.85 -1.71
C CYS A 110 -5.83 6.24 -3.19
N TRP A 111 -5.09 5.46 -3.96
CA TRP A 111 -4.94 5.67 -5.40
C TRP A 111 -5.27 4.42 -6.24
N PRO A 112 -6.15 4.50 -7.27
CA PRO A 112 -6.24 3.48 -8.31
C PRO A 112 -5.04 3.50 -9.26
N PRO A 113 -4.39 2.34 -9.54
CA PRO A 113 -3.19 2.29 -10.37
C PRO A 113 -3.45 2.49 -11.87
N SER A 114 -4.69 2.34 -12.37
CA SER A 114 -4.97 1.99 -13.77
C SER A 114 -5.56 3.08 -14.69
N VAL A 115 -5.49 4.39 -14.39
CA VAL A 115 -6.01 5.41 -15.34
C VAL A 115 -5.03 6.58 -15.57
N PRO A 116 -4.45 6.71 -16.78
CA PRO A 116 -3.79 7.92 -17.22
C PRO A 116 -4.86 8.95 -17.59
N SER A 117 -5.47 9.58 -16.58
CA SER A 117 -6.43 10.67 -16.79
C SER A 117 -5.83 11.99 -16.29
N ARG A 118 -5.96 13.06 -17.08
CA ARG A 118 -5.48 14.42 -16.74
C ARG A 118 -6.27 15.10 -15.61
N ARG A 119 -7.19 14.41 -14.93
CA ARG A 119 -8.04 14.99 -13.89
C ARG A 119 -7.51 14.72 -12.48
N SER A 120 -7.43 15.81 -11.72
CA SER A 120 -7.08 15.98 -10.31
C SER A 120 -7.86 15.14 -9.27
N ALA A 121 -8.65 14.15 -9.71
CA ALA A 121 -9.54 13.32 -8.88
C ALA A 121 -8.99 11.90 -8.61
N ARG A 122 -7.67 11.74 -8.48
CA ARG A 122 -7.02 10.44 -8.23
C ARG A 122 -6.75 10.12 -6.76
N HIS A 123 -6.86 11.12 -5.89
CA HIS A 123 -6.48 11.03 -4.49
C HIS A 123 -7.72 11.17 -3.63
N THR A 124 -8.21 10.06 -3.09
CA THR A 124 -9.29 10.10 -2.09
C THR A 124 -8.67 10.04 -0.71
N ILE A 125 -9.07 10.94 0.18
CA ILE A 125 -8.77 10.82 1.60
C ILE A 125 -9.64 9.68 2.13
N CYS A 126 -9.01 8.54 2.41
CA CYS A 126 -9.69 7.32 2.87
C CYS A 126 -9.76 7.21 4.39
N GLY A 127 -9.05 8.08 5.10
CA GLY A 127 -9.03 8.11 6.56
C GLY A 127 -8.02 9.10 7.11
N ALA A 128 -8.19 9.40 8.39
CA ALA A 128 -7.22 10.13 9.19
C ALA A 128 -6.91 9.26 10.43
N SER A 129 -5.62 9.05 10.69
CA SER A 129 -5.12 8.31 11.85
C SER A 129 -4.39 9.30 12.76
N PRO A 130 -4.71 9.35 14.07
CA PRO A 130 -3.94 10.15 15.03
C PRO A 130 -2.45 9.79 15.12
N GLY A 131 -2.09 8.55 14.76
CA GLY A 131 -0.72 8.03 14.80
C GLY A 131 0.17 8.42 13.62
N ASN A 132 1.42 8.80 13.91
CA ASN A 132 2.47 9.15 12.93
C ASN A 132 3.34 7.95 12.52
N GLY A 133 2.68 6.80 12.36
CA GLY A 133 3.33 5.50 12.26
C GLY A 133 3.40 4.88 10.87
N SER A 134 4.32 3.95 10.64
CA SER A 134 4.38 3.15 9.41
C SER A 134 3.21 2.15 9.33
N PRO A 135 2.51 2.05 8.18
CA PRO A 135 1.46 1.09 7.96
C PRO A 135 2.06 -0.30 7.68
N ALA A 136 1.49 -1.34 8.26
CA ALA A 136 1.77 -2.74 7.98
C ALA A 136 0.45 -3.48 7.79
N VAL A 137 0.36 -4.38 6.82
CA VAL A 137 -0.77 -5.30 6.70
C VAL A 137 -0.49 -6.51 7.60
N PRO A 138 -1.35 -6.85 8.58
CA PRO A 138 -1.18 -8.00 9.44
C PRO A 138 -1.06 -9.31 8.66
N LEU A 139 -0.12 -10.14 9.09
CA LEU A 139 0.22 -11.41 8.47
C LEU A 139 -0.55 -12.63 9.00
N ASP A 140 -1.32 -12.51 10.08
CA ASP A 140 -1.85 -13.70 10.74
C ASP A 140 -2.74 -14.55 9.83
N GLY A 141 -2.34 -15.80 9.63
CA GLY A 141 -3.09 -16.88 8.98
C GLY A 141 -4.28 -17.40 9.79
N GLY A 142 -4.78 -16.60 10.75
CA GLY A 142 -5.98 -16.89 11.50
C GLY A 142 -7.23 -16.46 10.74
N ALA A 143 -8.35 -17.13 11.03
CA ALA A 143 -9.68 -16.92 10.46
C ALA A 143 -10.31 -15.54 10.74
N ALA A 144 -9.52 -14.50 11.02
CA ALA A 144 -9.99 -13.14 11.23
C ALA A 144 -10.52 -12.57 9.90
N PRO A 145 -11.84 -12.34 9.75
CA PRO A 145 -12.47 -11.93 8.50
C PRO A 145 -12.17 -10.47 8.12
N ARG A 146 -11.32 -9.76 8.88
CA ARG A 146 -10.96 -8.36 8.69
C ARG A 146 -9.47 -8.20 8.96
N ARG A 147 -8.69 -7.84 7.94
CA ARG A 147 -7.29 -7.42 8.14
C ARG A 147 -7.19 -5.91 7.89
N PRO A 148 -7.27 -5.08 8.95
CA PRO A 148 -6.99 -3.66 8.85
C PRO A 148 -5.51 -3.43 8.56
N VAL A 149 -5.13 -2.26 8.08
CA VAL A 149 -3.74 -1.84 8.00
C VAL A 149 -3.33 -1.26 9.36
N LEU A 150 -2.33 -1.84 10.02
CA LEU A 150 -1.81 -1.34 11.29
C LEU A 150 -0.90 -0.16 11.04
N VAL A 151 -1.11 0.97 11.69
CA VAL A 151 -0.30 2.19 11.56
C VAL A 151 0.34 2.44 12.91
N GLY A 152 1.67 2.41 13.00
CA GLY A 152 2.37 2.65 14.27
C GLY A 152 3.80 3.13 14.11
N GLY A 153 4.26 3.93 15.06
CA GLY A 153 5.56 4.58 14.98
C GLY A 153 5.55 5.95 15.63
N SER A 154 6.74 6.36 16.05
CA SER A 154 6.93 7.48 16.96
C SER A 154 7.58 8.68 16.26
N ASN A 155 7.98 9.69 17.02
CA ASN A 155 8.86 10.76 16.54
C ASN A 155 10.33 10.26 16.41
N PRO A 156 11.26 11.07 15.87
CA PRO A 156 12.65 10.67 15.71
C PRO A 156 13.55 11.12 16.89
N HIS A 157 13.02 11.23 18.12
CA HIS A 157 13.84 11.50 19.30
C HIS A 157 14.89 10.41 19.49
N GLU A 158 16.08 10.78 19.96
CA GLU A 158 17.16 9.81 20.25
C GLU A 158 16.80 8.86 21.40
N ARG A 159 15.89 9.27 22.28
CA ARG A 159 15.41 8.51 23.44
C ARG A 159 13.90 8.60 23.52
N TYR A 160 13.28 7.73 24.33
CA TYR A 160 11.88 7.87 24.67
C TYR A 160 11.67 9.07 25.59
N VAL A 161 10.96 10.07 25.10
CA VAL A 161 10.66 11.32 25.80
C VAL A 161 9.16 11.56 25.75
N PHE A 162 8.50 11.43 26.91
CA PHE A 162 7.03 11.46 27.02
C PHE A 162 6.48 12.79 27.53
N THR A 163 7.31 13.60 28.21
CA THR A 163 6.89 14.85 28.86
C THR A 163 7.78 16.00 28.44
N ASN A 164 7.29 17.24 28.59
CA ASN A 164 8.02 18.49 28.30
C ASN A 164 8.58 18.59 26.87
N VAL A 165 7.91 17.95 25.90
CA VAL A 165 8.21 18.05 24.48
C VAL A 165 6.93 18.26 23.68
N GLU A 166 7.02 18.98 22.57
CA GLU A 166 5.87 19.25 21.70
C GLU A 166 5.31 17.98 21.05
N TYR A 167 6.18 17.02 20.72
CA TYR A 167 5.81 15.72 20.17
C TYR A 167 6.34 14.62 21.10
N PRO A 168 5.53 14.14 22.06
CA PRO A 168 5.87 13.00 22.91
C PRO A 168 6.12 11.73 22.10
N THR A 169 6.91 10.82 22.66
CA THR A 169 7.08 9.46 22.14
C THR A 169 5.74 8.73 22.18
N GLU A 170 5.26 8.35 21.00
CA GLU A 170 4.10 7.49 20.80
C GLU A 170 4.54 6.02 20.68
N LEU A 171 3.90 5.13 21.42
CA LEU A 171 4.14 3.68 21.40
C LEU A 171 2.88 2.87 21.02
N SER A 172 1.78 3.55 20.69
CA SER A 172 0.56 2.90 20.24
C SER A 172 0.61 2.45 18.78
N LEU A 173 -0.30 1.53 18.47
CA LEU A 173 -0.63 1.08 17.14
C LEU A 173 -2.11 1.38 16.89
N GLU A 174 -2.42 1.86 15.70
CA GLU A 174 -3.78 2.09 15.25
C GLU A 174 -4.13 1.13 14.12
N ALA A 175 -5.40 0.76 14.01
CA ALA A 175 -5.89 -0.08 12.93
C ALA A 175 -6.70 0.77 11.94
N PHE A 176 -6.12 1.07 10.78
CA PHE A 176 -6.84 1.66 9.67
C PHE A 176 -7.68 0.60 8.96
N SER A 177 -9.00 0.78 8.91
CA SER A 177 -9.92 -0.10 8.18
C SER A 177 -10.28 0.52 6.83
N PRO A 178 -9.79 -0.02 5.70
CA PRO A 178 -10.16 0.49 4.38
C PRO A 178 -11.66 0.36 4.09
N GLU A 179 -12.15 1.16 3.14
CA GLU A 179 -13.57 1.23 2.76
C GLU A 179 -14.19 -0.14 2.47
N TYR A 180 -13.46 -1.04 1.80
CA TYR A 180 -13.93 -2.39 1.49
C TYR A 180 -14.17 -3.29 2.72
N LEU A 181 -13.74 -2.86 3.92
CA LEU A 181 -14.03 -3.54 5.18
C LEU A 181 -15.24 -2.98 5.94
N ASN A 182 -15.87 -1.90 5.43
CA ASN A 182 -17.06 -1.31 6.03
C ASN A 182 -18.15 -2.38 6.22
N PRO A 183 -18.80 -2.47 7.41
CA PRO A 183 -19.89 -3.40 7.66
C PRO A 183 -21.01 -3.38 6.61
N ALA A 184 -21.28 -2.23 5.97
CA ALA A 184 -22.27 -2.11 4.89
C ALA A 184 -21.96 -3.00 3.68
N PHE A 185 -20.69 -3.34 3.45
CA PHE A 185 -20.25 -4.22 2.35
C PHE A 185 -20.03 -5.67 2.81
N ALA A 186 -20.45 -6.05 4.02
CA ALA A 186 -20.18 -7.38 4.56
C ALA A 186 -20.69 -8.53 3.67
N ALA A 187 -21.85 -8.35 3.02
CA ALA A 187 -22.42 -9.35 2.11
C ALA A 187 -21.60 -9.53 0.80
N LEU A 188 -20.82 -8.53 0.41
CA LEU A 188 -19.99 -8.52 -0.79
C LEU A 188 -18.57 -9.05 -0.55
N ARG A 189 -18.18 -9.29 0.71
CA ARG A 189 -16.82 -9.75 1.05
C ARG A 189 -16.69 -11.26 0.86
N PRO A 190 -15.82 -11.73 -0.05
CA PRO A 190 -15.49 -13.14 -0.15
C PRO A 190 -14.72 -13.61 1.09
N GLN A 191 -15.02 -14.82 1.55
CA GLN A 191 -14.25 -15.52 2.57
C GLN A 191 -13.65 -16.78 1.94
N ILE A 192 -12.33 -16.82 1.81
CA ILE A 192 -11.63 -18.01 1.32
C ILE A 192 -11.83 -19.15 2.32
N ILE A 193 -12.32 -20.29 1.82
CA ILE A 193 -12.54 -21.52 2.61
C ILE A 193 -11.56 -22.63 2.22
N SER A 194 -10.80 -22.46 1.13
CA SER A 194 -9.71 -23.35 0.77
C SER A 194 -8.68 -23.46 1.91
N PRO A 195 -8.08 -24.65 2.12
CA PRO A 195 -6.96 -24.81 3.04
C PRO A 195 -5.72 -24.07 2.53
N LEU A 196 -4.65 -24.08 3.33
CA LEU A 196 -3.33 -23.61 2.88
C LEU A 196 -2.93 -24.34 1.59
N LEU A 197 -2.53 -23.56 0.58
CA LEU A 197 -2.18 -24.07 -0.74
C LEU A 197 -0.67 -23.99 -0.96
N LEU A 198 -0.09 -25.09 -1.45
CA LEU A 198 1.22 -25.06 -2.08
C LEU A 198 1.03 -24.68 -3.55
N ILE A 199 1.43 -23.46 -3.90
CA ILE A 199 1.23 -22.91 -5.24
C ILE A 199 2.55 -22.99 -6.02
N ASN A 200 2.55 -23.73 -7.13
CA ASN A 200 3.69 -23.85 -8.03
C ASN A 200 3.59 -22.81 -9.15
N HIS A 201 4.71 -22.16 -9.49
CA HIS A 201 4.76 -21.14 -10.55
C HIS A 201 4.16 -21.63 -11.88
N GLY A 202 3.39 -20.75 -12.51
CA GLY A 202 2.74 -21.00 -13.80
C GLY A 202 1.68 -22.11 -13.81
N ARG A 203 1.35 -22.71 -12.66
CA ARG A 203 0.31 -23.74 -12.56
C ARG A 203 -1.03 -23.14 -12.12
N PRO A 204 -2.16 -23.64 -12.67
CA PRO A 204 -3.47 -23.28 -12.15
C PRO A 204 -3.68 -23.90 -10.77
N PHE A 205 -4.42 -23.21 -9.91
CA PHE A 205 -4.88 -23.71 -8.62
C PHE A 205 -6.35 -23.33 -8.41
N LEU A 206 -7.06 -24.19 -7.68
CA LEU A 206 -8.48 -24.00 -7.37
C LEU A 206 -8.62 -23.31 -6.02
N LEU A 207 -9.44 -22.26 -5.97
CA LEU A 207 -9.72 -21.51 -4.76
C LEU A 207 -11.24 -21.48 -4.54
N GLN A 208 -11.66 -21.95 -3.38
CA GLN A 208 -13.05 -21.94 -2.95
C GLN A 208 -13.26 -20.83 -1.94
N PHE A 209 -14.37 -20.13 -2.08
CA PHE A 209 -14.73 -19.03 -1.22
C PHE A 209 -16.25 -18.97 -1.02
N ARG A 210 -16.66 -18.34 0.08
CA ARG A 210 -18.06 -18.05 0.38
C ARG A 210 -18.32 -16.55 0.20
N VAL A 211 -19.43 -16.19 -0.43
CA VAL A 211 -19.87 -14.79 -0.56
C VAL A 211 -21.39 -14.73 -0.55
N GLY A 212 -21.96 -13.74 0.15
CA GLY A 212 -23.41 -13.58 0.28
C GLY A 212 -24.06 -13.04 -1.00
N GLN A 213 -23.42 -12.05 -1.63
CA GLN A 213 -23.86 -11.45 -2.88
C GLN A 213 -22.71 -11.50 -3.90
N PRO A 214 -22.72 -12.47 -4.83
CA PRO A 214 -21.64 -12.62 -5.80
C PRO A 214 -21.71 -11.53 -6.87
N SER A 215 -20.68 -10.69 -6.95
CA SER A 215 -20.45 -9.86 -8.14
C SER A 215 -19.52 -10.60 -9.11
N VAL A 216 -20.05 -11.64 -9.76
CA VAL A 216 -19.27 -12.61 -10.58
C VAL A 216 -18.41 -11.94 -11.66
N ASN A 217 -18.85 -10.77 -12.17
CA ASN A 217 -18.15 -10.03 -13.22
C ASN A 217 -17.06 -9.07 -12.71
N SER A 218 -16.88 -8.92 -11.39
CA SER A 218 -15.91 -8.00 -10.81
C SER A 218 -15.00 -8.62 -9.75
N MET A 219 -14.93 -9.96 -9.69
CA MET A 219 -14.04 -10.64 -8.76
C MET A 219 -12.64 -10.77 -9.36
N SER A 220 -11.64 -10.46 -8.55
CA SER A 220 -10.23 -10.64 -8.85
C SER A 220 -9.57 -11.37 -7.69
N VAL A 221 -8.62 -12.26 -7.98
CA VAL A 221 -7.76 -12.87 -6.97
C VAL A 221 -6.42 -12.15 -6.98
N THR A 222 -5.92 -11.76 -5.81
CA THR A 222 -4.60 -11.14 -5.68
C THR A 222 -3.71 -11.90 -4.71
N MET A 223 -2.41 -11.89 -4.98
CA MET A 223 -1.36 -12.37 -4.09
C MET A 223 -0.57 -11.19 -3.56
N ALA A 224 -0.56 -11.02 -2.24
CA ALA A 224 0.17 -9.95 -1.56
C ALA A 224 1.34 -10.53 -0.76
N SER A 225 2.54 -9.99 -0.97
CA SER A 225 3.67 -10.18 -0.07
C SER A 225 3.72 -9.00 0.90
N PRO A 226 3.72 -9.25 2.22
CA PRO A 226 3.81 -8.21 3.24
C PRO A 226 5.12 -7.43 3.12
N ALA A 227 5.10 -6.20 3.62
CA ALA A 227 6.28 -5.37 3.71
C ALA A 227 6.99 -5.53 5.04
N PHE A 228 8.32 -5.43 5.04
CA PHE A 228 9.07 -4.97 6.21
C PHE A 228 9.29 -3.47 6.06
N ALA A 229 8.68 -2.65 6.92
CA ALA A 229 8.68 -1.19 6.79
C ALA A 229 9.55 -0.53 7.86
N THR A 230 10.49 0.32 7.44
CA THR A 230 11.25 1.19 8.32
C THR A 230 11.69 2.44 7.57
N HIS A 231 11.72 3.60 8.24
CA HIS A 231 12.21 4.86 7.65
C HIS A 231 11.59 5.19 6.28
N SER A 232 10.27 4.99 6.12
CA SER A 232 9.57 5.24 4.85
C SER A 232 9.92 4.29 3.71
N PHE A 233 10.57 3.18 4.05
CA PHE A 233 11.01 2.15 3.12
C PHE A 233 10.34 0.83 3.42
N SER A 234 9.41 0.45 2.54
CA SER A 234 8.67 -0.82 2.59
C SER A 234 9.36 -1.88 1.73
N MET A 235 10.25 -2.65 2.36
CA MET A 235 10.99 -3.72 1.70
C MET A 235 10.06 -4.89 1.33
N ASN A 236 10.33 -5.51 0.18
CA ASN A 236 9.70 -6.76 -0.28
C ASN A 236 8.17 -6.72 -0.50
N GLN A 237 7.53 -5.56 -0.34
CA GLN A 237 6.11 -5.40 -0.65
C GLN A 237 5.86 -5.69 -2.14
N ARG A 238 4.94 -6.61 -2.42
CA ARG A 238 4.50 -6.93 -3.79
C ARG A 238 3.02 -7.25 -3.79
N LEU A 239 2.31 -6.79 -4.80
CA LEU A 239 0.94 -7.22 -5.08
C LEU A 239 0.87 -7.71 -6.52
N LEU A 240 0.40 -8.94 -6.70
CA LEU A 240 0.22 -9.59 -7.98
C LEU A 240 -1.28 -9.79 -8.18
N ILE A 241 -1.81 -9.27 -9.27
CA ILE A 241 -3.17 -9.59 -9.72
C ILE A 241 -3.06 -10.87 -10.54
N LEU A 242 -3.79 -11.91 -10.16
CA LEU A 242 -3.73 -13.20 -10.84
C LEU A 242 -4.71 -13.26 -12.01
N GLU A 243 -4.37 -14.06 -13.01
CA GLU A 243 -5.31 -14.44 -14.04
C GLU A 243 -6.33 -15.40 -13.43
N THR A 244 -7.62 -15.12 -13.64
CA THR A 244 -8.70 -15.90 -13.07
C THR A 244 -9.73 -16.27 -14.13
N MET A 245 -10.23 -17.50 -14.03
CA MET A 245 -11.43 -17.92 -14.76
C MET A 245 -12.67 -17.33 -14.10
N LYS A 246 -13.81 -17.35 -14.81
CA LYS A 246 -15.09 -16.93 -14.21
C LYS A 246 -15.43 -17.82 -13.01
N PRO A 247 -15.77 -17.23 -11.85
CA PRO A 247 -16.21 -18.01 -10.69
C PRO A 247 -17.44 -18.86 -11.03
N ARG A 248 -17.49 -20.08 -10.48
CA ARG A 248 -18.59 -21.03 -10.66
C ARG A 248 -19.20 -21.37 -9.30
N ALA A 249 -20.52 -21.48 -9.24
CA ALA A 249 -21.20 -21.92 -8.03
C ALA A 249 -20.91 -23.41 -7.79
N VAL A 250 -20.60 -23.77 -6.54
CA VAL A 250 -20.41 -25.17 -6.16
C VAL A 250 -21.78 -25.78 -5.86
N GLY A 251 -22.15 -26.82 -6.61
CA GLY A 251 -23.43 -27.51 -6.45
C GLY A 251 -23.61 -28.05 -5.03
N GLY A 252 -24.80 -27.85 -4.45
CA GLY A 252 -25.14 -28.35 -3.12
C GLY A 252 -24.68 -27.47 -1.94
N ALA A 253 -24.00 -26.35 -2.18
CA ALA A 253 -23.56 -25.42 -1.13
C ALA A 253 -23.92 -23.97 -1.45
N ALA A 254 -25.03 -23.47 -0.89
CA ALA A 254 -25.48 -22.10 -1.11
C ALA A 254 -24.42 -21.06 -0.71
N GLY A 255 -24.17 -20.09 -1.59
CA GLY A 255 -23.20 -19.03 -1.36
C GLY A 255 -21.73 -19.45 -1.48
N VAL A 256 -21.44 -20.69 -1.88
CA VAL A 256 -20.08 -21.18 -2.11
C VAL A 256 -19.77 -21.18 -3.60
N TYR A 257 -18.60 -20.63 -3.92
CA TYR A 257 -18.09 -20.50 -5.27
C TYR A 257 -16.67 -21.02 -5.35
N GLU A 258 -16.27 -21.44 -6.53
CA GLU A 258 -14.91 -21.79 -6.86
C GLU A 258 -14.40 -20.94 -8.02
N VAL A 259 -13.12 -20.61 -7.97
CA VAL A 259 -12.40 -19.90 -9.02
C VAL A 259 -11.07 -20.60 -9.28
N VAL A 260 -10.75 -20.80 -10.55
CA VAL A 260 -9.42 -21.24 -10.97
C VAL A 260 -8.58 -20.01 -11.21
N ALA A 261 -7.45 -19.90 -10.50
CA ALA A 261 -6.47 -18.83 -10.66
C ALA A 261 -5.14 -19.42 -11.15
N THR A 262 -4.42 -18.68 -11.98
CA THR A 262 -3.09 -19.07 -12.45
C THR A 262 -2.02 -18.44 -11.57
N ALA A 263 -1.11 -19.27 -11.05
CA ALA A 263 0.02 -18.81 -10.27
C ALA A 263 0.96 -17.93 -11.13
N PRO A 264 1.68 -16.97 -10.51
CA PRO A 264 2.69 -16.18 -11.20
C PRO A 264 3.70 -17.08 -11.95
N ALA A 265 4.07 -16.67 -13.16
CA ALA A 265 4.85 -17.54 -14.06
C ALA A 265 6.28 -17.82 -13.57
N THR A 266 6.90 -16.92 -12.82
CA THR A 266 8.33 -16.99 -12.47
C THR A 266 8.63 -16.53 -11.05
N ALA A 267 9.76 -17.00 -10.51
CA ALA A 267 10.30 -16.57 -9.22
C ALA A 267 10.67 -15.07 -9.20
N THR A 268 10.94 -14.47 -10.35
CA THR A 268 11.21 -13.02 -10.45
C THR A 268 9.99 -12.20 -10.04
N LEU A 269 8.79 -12.67 -10.39
CA LEU A 269 7.52 -12.03 -10.04
C LEU A 269 7.14 -12.33 -8.60
N ALA A 270 7.17 -13.62 -8.25
CA ALA A 270 6.84 -14.13 -6.93
C ALA A 270 7.99 -14.98 -6.38
N PRO A 271 8.93 -14.40 -5.62
CA PRO A 271 9.97 -15.17 -4.97
C PRO A 271 9.37 -16.30 -4.11
N PRO A 272 9.95 -17.52 -4.15
CA PRO A 272 9.49 -18.62 -3.31
C PRO A 272 9.53 -18.24 -1.83
N GLY A 273 8.46 -18.57 -1.10
CA GLY A 273 8.36 -18.28 0.33
C GLY A 273 6.95 -18.51 0.85
N THR A 274 6.81 -18.59 2.16
CA THR A 274 5.54 -18.88 2.85
C THR A 274 4.75 -17.62 3.25
N ILE A 275 5.29 -16.43 2.98
CA ILE A 275 4.72 -15.15 3.44
C ILE A 275 3.67 -14.56 2.49
N TRP A 276 3.27 -15.27 1.43
CA TRP A 276 2.25 -14.79 0.49
C TRP A 276 0.83 -14.95 1.04
N CYS A 277 0.05 -13.89 0.97
CA CYS A 277 -1.37 -13.89 1.33
C CYS A 277 -2.23 -13.86 0.06
N LEU A 278 -3.22 -14.75 -0.01
CA LEU A 278 -4.27 -14.72 -1.04
C LEU A 278 -5.44 -13.87 -0.58
N TRP A 279 -6.00 -13.13 -1.52
CA TRP A 279 -7.12 -12.21 -1.31
C TRP A 279 -8.10 -12.25 -2.47
#